data_AF-A0AAW0BEU3-F1
#
_entry.id   AF-A0AAW0BEU3-F1
#
_cell.length_a   1.000
_cell.length_b   1.000
_cell.length_c   1.000
_cell.angle_alpha   90.00
_cell.angle_beta   90.00
_cell.angle_gamma   90.00
#
_symmetry.space_group_name_H-M   'P 1'
#
loop_
_entity.id
_entity.type
_entity.pdbx_description
1 polymer ?
#
loop_
_entity_poly.entity_id
_entity_poly.type
_entity_poly.pdbx_seq_one_letter_code
_entity_poly.pdbx_strand_id
1 'polypeptide(L)'
;MTYRNKQSDPARLWMDSVGSLCHGPEGPAWTRNFMSAWETISEIPSSREMLESDASFRFLSKFKSKALDDYVLEWARRQWEAIHLNDLLPNVARDLPSEDRHRFDWRAEYPYLERMWKDTDCHFPVDIIGSLRFDTIYSPTRGAVARLAQVDHPWMFWETRAGGSSIGRYGTLLINGLTCFTLEAGKDIFSHPFPLTWCKFEAKESTFNLEFRFERIDFERGWLSQVLHLSNALKLSGNEERFFTIEPPPPGLRISQTSRQYDGLGAFFRLCDAKEPPLIYLFLYPPPMCISELKHWLDGDIPTHFWSLDETGQSQMSEDELEEWGIPELVSCLSPTLQHDSVKLASLRSLPPHICKALRDWQIVQGYDPSTADYARYMGYSACEIVNEPWPGQAEASERHQAEDQG
;
A
#
# COMPACT_ATOMS: atom_id res chain seq x y z
N MET A 1 7.42 46.35 1.80
CA MET A 1 6.94 46.11 3.18
C MET A 1 7.28 44.67 3.52
N THR A 2 8.16 44.46 4.48
CA THR A 2 8.65 43.15 4.93
C THR A 2 7.53 42.40 5.65
N TYR A 3 6.98 41.35 5.03
CA TYR A 3 6.05 40.45 5.72
C TYR A 3 6.85 39.59 6.72
N ARG A 4 6.72 39.93 8.00
CA ARG A 4 7.12 39.05 9.10
C ARG A 4 6.20 37.83 9.09
N ASN A 5 6.80 36.63 9.10
CA ASN A 5 6.17 35.36 9.43
C ASN A 5 5.29 35.50 10.68
N LYS A 6 3.99 35.72 10.48
CA LYS A 6 2.98 35.35 11.46
C LYS A 6 2.59 33.93 11.11
N GLN A 7 2.79 33.00 12.04
CA GLN A 7 2.19 31.66 11.98
C GLN A 7 0.67 31.85 11.86
N SER A 8 0.18 31.84 10.63
CA SER A 8 -1.24 31.88 10.32
C SER A 8 -1.80 30.47 10.47
N ASP A 9 -2.93 30.37 11.14
CA ASP A 9 -3.72 29.13 11.21
C ASP A 9 -4.08 28.69 9.77
N PRO A 10 -3.60 27.52 9.29
CA PRO A 10 -3.86 27.04 7.94
C PRO A 10 -5.35 26.91 7.62
N ALA A 11 -6.20 26.70 8.63
CA ALA A 11 -7.64 26.63 8.45
C ALA A 11 -8.28 27.99 8.12
N ARG A 12 -7.56 29.10 8.22
CA ARG A 12 -8.09 30.46 8.02
C ARG A 12 -7.44 31.21 6.87
N LEU A 13 -6.68 30.52 6.01
CA LEU A 13 -6.06 31.11 4.83
C LEU A 13 -7.02 31.03 3.63
N TRP A 14 -7.39 32.19 3.08
CA TRP A 14 -8.27 32.33 1.92
C TRP A 14 -7.57 33.13 0.82
N MET A 15 -8.09 33.03 -0.40
CA MET A 15 -7.70 33.90 -1.51
C MET A 15 -8.91 34.76 -1.89
N ASP A 16 -8.74 36.07 -1.93
CA ASP A 16 -9.83 36.97 -2.33
C ASP A 16 -10.07 36.94 -3.85
N SER A 17 -11.12 37.63 -4.31
CA SER A 17 -11.49 37.69 -5.73
C SER A 17 -10.44 38.37 -6.63
N VAL A 18 -9.43 39.01 -6.02
CA VAL A 18 -8.30 39.65 -6.71
C VAL A 18 -6.99 38.90 -6.46
N GLY A 19 -7.07 37.62 -6.08
CA GLY A 19 -5.96 36.67 -5.97
C GLY A 19 -5.02 36.90 -4.78
N SER A 20 -5.37 37.79 -3.84
CA SER A 20 -4.53 38.08 -2.68
C SER A 20 -4.86 37.12 -1.54
N LEU A 21 -3.83 36.59 -0.88
CA LEU A 21 -4.01 35.76 0.32
C LEU A 21 -4.48 36.62 1.49
N CYS A 22 -5.58 36.24 2.11
CA CYS A 22 -6.21 36.93 3.22
C CYS A 22 -6.64 35.97 4.32
N HIS A 23 -6.88 36.50 5.52
CA HIS A 23 -7.48 35.74 6.60
C HIS A 23 -9.00 35.76 6.46
N GLY A 24 -9.62 34.57 6.51
CA GLY A 24 -11.06 34.40 6.42
C GLY A 24 -11.62 33.46 7.49
N PRO A 25 -12.91 33.09 7.38
CA PRO A 25 -13.55 32.12 8.29
C PRO A 25 -12.84 30.75 8.27
N GLU A 26 -13.15 29.82 9.17
CA GLU A 26 -12.58 28.47 9.06
C GLU A 26 -13.02 27.82 7.74
N GLY A 27 -12.04 27.57 6.87
CA GLY A 27 -12.15 26.83 5.62
C GLY A 27 -11.60 25.40 5.77
N PRO A 28 -11.55 24.61 4.69
CA PRO A 28 -10.99 23.26 4.73
C PRO A 28 -9.54 23.34 5.21
N ALA A 29 -9.21 22.56 6.26
CA ALA A 29 -7.91 22.59 6.89
C ALA A 29 -6.80 22.25 5.88
N TRP A 30 -5.93 23.21 5.60
CA TRP A 30 -4.75 22.99 4.77
C TRP A 30 -3.76 22.15 5.57
N THR A 31 -3.40 20.97 5.05
CA THR A 31 -2.54 20.03 5.78
C THR A 31 -1.13 20.59 5.98
N ARG A 32 -0.52 20.30 7.14
CA ARG A 32 0.80 20.78 7.59
C ARG A 32 1.95 20.67 6.58
N ASN A 33 1.90 19.69 5.68
CA ASN A 33 2.87 19.49 4.59
C ASN A 33 2.91 20.67 3.57
N PHE A 34 1.90 21.54 3.61
CA PHE A 34 1.79 22.74 2.78
C PHE A 34 2.84 23.82 3.14
N MET A 35 3.32 23.84 4.39
CA MET A 35 4.14 24.95 4.88
C MET A 35 5.61 24.90 4.45
N SER A 36 6.24 23.72 4.31
CA SER A 36 7.68 23.63 3.99
C SER A 36 8.01 24.08 2.57
N ALA A 37 7.15 23.80 1.59
CA ALA A 37 7.33 24.30 0.22
C ALA A 37 7.14 25.83 0.14
N TRP A 38 6.26 26.38 0.98
CA TRP A 38 5.94 27.81 0.98
C TRP A 38 7.01 28.68 1.63
N GLU A 39 7.82 28.14 2.53
CA GLU A 39 9.01 28.84 3.06
C GLU A 39 9.97 29.25 1.94
N THR A 40 9.93 28.57 0.79
CA THR A 40 10.76 28.88 -0.39
C THR A 40 10.12 29.94 -1.30
N ILE A 41 8.81 30.19 -1.19
CA ILE A 41 8.06 31.09 -2.07
C ILE A 41 7.64 32.34 -1.28
N SER A 42 8.47 33.39 -1.34
CA SER A 42 8.23 34.61 -0.58
C SER A 42 7.12 35.50 -1.13
N GLU A 43 6.81 35.41 -2.43
CA GLU A 43 5.78 36.24 -3.09
C GLU A 43 5.08 35.45 -4.19
N ILE A 44 3.77 35.19 -4.01
CA ILE A 44 2.91 34.66 -5.08
C ILE A 44 2.17 35.84 -5.72
N PRO A 45 2.26 36.02 -7.05
CA PRO A 45 1.48 37.02 -7.75
C PRO A 45 -0.01 36.82 -7.49
N SER A 46 -0.72 37.89 -7.13
CA SER A 46 -2.16 37.86 -6.93
C SER A 46 -2.96 37.92 -8.25
N SER A 47 -2.34 37.66 -9.40
CA SER A 47 -3.04 37.77 -10.68
C SER A 47 -4.06 36.63 -10.83
N ARG A 48 -5.23 36.94 -11.39
CA ARG A 48 -6.27 35.95 -11.72
C ARG A 48 -5.74 34.83 -12.63
N GLU A 49 -4.74 35.15 -13.45
CA GLU A 49 -4.03 34.19 -14.32
C GLU A 49 -3.37 33.07 -13.50
N MET A 50 -2.95 33.30 -12.26
CA MET A 50 -2.39 32.25 -11.38
C MET A 50 -3.41 31.16 -10.98
N LEU A 51 -4.69 31.34 -11.28
CA LEU A 51 -5.71 30.29 -11.12
C LEU A 51 -5.70 29.28 -12.29
N GLU A 52 -5.07 29.63 -13.41
CA GLU A 52 -4.91 28.73 -14.54
C GLU A 52 -3.72 27.81 -14.30
N SER A 53 -3.89 26.50 -14.58
CA SER A 53 -2.86 25.49 -14.30
C SER A 53 -1.55 25.76 -15.05
N ASP A 54 -1.62 26.24 -16.29
CA ASP A 54 -0.42 26.50 -17.10
C ASP A 54 0.38 27.71 -16.57
N ALA A 55 -0.30 28.81 -16.25
CA ALA A 55 0.34 30.01 -15.70
C ALA A 55 0.93 29.75 -14.31
N SER A 56 0.21 29.04 -13.44
CA SER A 56 0.71 28.66 -12.11
C SER A 56 1.89 27.69 -12.19
N PHE A 57 1.84 26.67 -13.06
CA PHE A 57 2.97 25.74 -13.23
C PHE A 57 4.20 26.44 -13.78
N ARG A 58 4.08 27.30 -14.78
CA ARG A 58 5.22 28.10 -15.31
C ARG A 58 5.81 29.05 -14.28
N PHE A 59 5.00 29.58 -13.36
CA PHE A 59 5.51 30.40 -12.28
C PHE A 59 6.27 29.55 -11.25
N LEU A 60 5.63 28.48 -10.76
CA LEU A 60 6.16 27.61 -9.71
C LEU A 60 7.42 26.84 -10.16
N SER A 61 7.52 26.49 -11.44
CA SER A 61 8.69 25.78 -11.96
C SER A 61 9.98 26.59 -11.93
N LYS A 62 9.90 27.93 -11.90
CA LYS A 62 11.07 28.81 -11.80
C LYS A 62 11.86 28.57 -10.52
N PHE A 63 11.20 28.06 -9.48
CA PHE A 63 11.84 27.77 -8.19
C PHE A 63 12.61 26.44 -8.18
N LYS A 64 12.41 25.56 -9.18
CA LYS A 64 13.10 24.26 -9.35
C LYS A 64 13.37 23.53 -8.03
N SER A 65 12.33 23.39 -7.21
CA SER A 65 12.43 22.82 -5.86
C SER A 65 11.78 21.44 -5.81
N LYS A 66 12.52 20.44 -5.32
CA LYS A 66 12.00 19.10 -5.08
C LYS A 66 10.78 19.12 -4.14
N ALA A 67 10.71 20.07 -3.21
CA ALA A 67 9.56 20.23 -2.32
C ALA A 67 8.27 20.58 -3.08
N LEU A 68 8.37 21.29 -4.22
CA LEU A 68 7.23 21.56 -5.09
C LEU A 68 6.82 20.33 -5.91
N ASP A 69 7.80 19.53 -6.36
CA ASP A 69 7.53 18.24 -6.99
C ASP A 69 6.80 17.28 -6.05
N ASP A 70 7.30 17.14 -4.82
CA ASP A 70 6.65 16.35 -3.77
C ASP A 70 5.22 16.84 -3.49
N TYR A 71 5.00 18.17 -3.54
CA TYR A 71 3.69 18.77 -3.35
C TYR A 71 2.73 18.46 -4.50
N VAL A 72 3.18 18.58 -5.76
CA VAL A 72 2.34 18.29 -6.93
C VAL A 72 1.95 16.82 -6.94
N LEU A 73 2.88 15.91 -6.61
CA LEU A 73 2.58 14.49 -6.46
C LEU A 73 1.59 14.23 -5.31
N GLU A 74 1.77 14.87 -4.16
CA GLU A 74 0.84 14.74 -3.02
C GLU A 74 -0.56 15.28 -3.36
N TRP A 75 -0.63 16.39 -4.10
CA TRP A 75 -1.90 16.93 -4.56
C TRP A 75 -2.58 15.95 -5.51
N ALA A 76 -1.89 15.44 -6.53
CA ALA A 76 -2.42 14.47 -7.48
C ALA A 76 -2.87 13.17 -6.79
N ARG A 77 -2.11 12.72 -5.78
CA ARG A 77 -2.44 11.57 -4.93
C ARG A 77 -3.78 11.72 -4.21
N ARG A 78 -4.09 12.92 -3.73
CA ARG A 78 -5.38 13.20 -3.07
C ARG A 78 -6.56 13.21 -4.01
N GLN A 79 -6.33 13.31 -5.32
CA GLN A 79 -7.37 13.28 -6.35
C GLN A 79 -7.75 11.86 -6.77
N TRP A 80 -7.14 10.82 -6.20
CA TRP A 80 -7.56 9.45 -6.45
C TRP A 80 -8.96 9.21 -5.87
N GLU A 81 -9.84 8.71 -6.73
CA GLU A 81 -11.24 8.43 -6.43
C GLU A 81 -11.42 6.96 -6.06
N ALA A 82 -12.28 6.66 -5.08
CA ALA A 82 -12.72 5.29 -4.85
C ALA A 82 -13.66 4.87 -5.99
N ILE A 83 -13.50 3.65 -6.48
CA ILE A 83 -14.30 3.08 -7.56
C ILE A 83 -14.72 1.65 -7.21
N HIS A 84 -15.62 1.09 -8.01
CA HIS A 84 -16.06 -0.29 -7.86
C HIS A 84 -15.76 -1.10 -9.12
N LEU A 85 -15.55 -2.41 -8.98
CA LEU A 85 -15.32 -3.32 -10.10
C LEU A 85 -16.42 -3.22 -11.16
N ASN A 86 -17.68 -3.09 -10.70
CA ASN A 86 -18.87 -2.96 -11.54
C ASN A 86 -18.78 -1.76 -12.50
N ASP A 87 -18.11 -0.67 -12.08
CA ASP A 87 -17.98 0.55 -12.89
C ASP A 87 -16.85 0.45 -13.93
N LEU A 88 -15.87 -0.43 -13.70
CA LEU A 88 -14.68 -0.59 -14.57
C LEU A 88 -14.82 -1.70 -15.60
N LEU A 89 -15.53 -2.77 -15.27
CA LEU A 89 -15.62 -3.96 -16.13
C LEU A 89 -17.08 -4.30 -16.49
N PRO A 90 -17.85 -3.36 -17.07
CA PRO A 90 -19.27 -3.57 -17.34
C PRO A 90 -19.52 -4.67 -18.39
N ASN A 91 -18.55 -4.95 -19.27
CA ASN A 91 -18.68 -5.95 -20.32
C ASN A 91 -18.31 -7.36 -19.81
N VAL A 92 -17.28 -7.46 -18.98
CA VAL A 92 -16.87 -8.74 -18.34
C VAL A 92 -18.01 -9.32 -17.49
N ALA A 93 -18.78 -8.46 -16.82
CA ALA A 93 -19.95 -8.88 -16.04
C ALA A 93 -21.16 -9.33 -16.89
N ARG A 94 -21.21 -8.98 -18.18
CA ARG A 94 -22.34 -9.27 -19.09
C ARG A 94 -22.15 -10.50 -19.96
N ASP A 95 -20.90 -10.78 -20.35
CA ASP A 95 -20.57 -11.83 -21.33
C ASP A 95 -20.48 -13.24 -20.73
N LEU A 96 -20.75 -13.40 -19.43
CA LEU A 96 -20.73 -14.70 -18.75
C LEU A 96 -22.05 -15.47 -18.96
N PRO A 97 -21.99 -16.74 -19.45
CA PRO A 97 -23.15 -17.60 -19.64
C PRO A 97 -23.98 -17.72 -18.35
N SER A 98 -25.32 -17.73 -18.48
CA SER A 98 -26.22 -17.79 -17.33
C SER A 98 -26.12 -19.08 -16.52
N GLU A 99 -25.52 -20.14 -17.06
CA GLU A 99 -25.37 -21.45 -16.41
C GLU A 99 -24.19 -21.48 -15.42
N ASP A 100 -23.14 -20.68 -15.64
CA ASP A 100 -22.03 -20.50 -14.67
C ASP A 100 -22.38 -19.51 -13.54
N ARG A 101 -23.59 -18.94 -13.54
CA ARG A 101 -24.16 -18.20 -12.41
C ARG A 101 -24.66 -19.13 -11.31
N HIS A 102 -23.94 -20.22 -11.04
CA HIS A 102 -24.03 -20.83 -9.73
C HIS A 102 -23.76 -19.73 -8.70
N ARG A 103 -24.66 -19.58 -7.72
CA ARG A 103 -24.61 -18.57 -6.66
C ARG A 103 -23.29 -18.71 -5.88
N PHE A 104 -22.23 -18.13 -6.41
CA PHE A 104 -20.98 -17.96 -5.71
C PHE A 104 -21.19 -16.84 -4.69
N ASP A 105 -21.27 -17.20 -3.42
CA ASP A 105 -21.40 -16.23 -2.33
C ASP A 105 -20.01 -15.69 -1.99
N TRP A 106 -19.54 -14.76 -2.82
CA TRP A 106 -18.24 -14.12 -2.66
C TRP A 106 -18.09 -13.42 -1.30
N ARG A 107 -19.19 -13.08 -0.61
CA ARG A 107 -19.13 -12.49 0.73
C ARG A 107 -18.70 -13.51 1.78
N ALA A 108 -19.08 -14.77 1.59
CA ALA A 108 -18.63 -15.86 2.44
C ALA A 108 -17.15 -16.19 2.18
N GLU A 109 -16.73 -16.18 0.90
CA GLU A 109 -15.36 -16.57 0.54
C GLU A 109 -14.33 -15.43 0.64
N TYR A 110 -14.76 -14.19 0.42
CA TYR A 110 -13.95 -12.98 0.39
C TYR A 110 -14.62 -11.80 1.13
N PRO A 111 -14.94 -11.94 2.43
CA PRO A 111 -15.63 -10.89 3.19
C PRO A 111 -14.85 -9.57 3.20
N TYR A 112 -13.52 -9.63 3.06
CA TYR A 112 -12.63 -8.47 3.07
C TYR A 112 -12.60 -7.66 1.77
N LEU A 113 -13.31 -8.10 0.73
CA LEU A 113 -13.35 -7.40 -0.55
C LEU A 113 -14.62 -6.55 -0.71
N GLU A 114 -15.56 -6.54 0.26
CA GLU A 114 -16.90 -5.98 0.10
C GLU A 114 -16.96 -4.54 -0.46
N ARG A 115 -15.99 -3.68 -0.14
CA ARG A 115 -15.93 -2.30 -0.66
C ARG A 115 -15.62 -2.19 -2.15
N MET A 116 -15.08 -3.24 -2.77
CA MET A 116 -14.80 -3.27 -4.21
C MET A 116 -16.09 -3.38 -5.04
N TRP A 117 -17.23 -3.73 -4.44
CA TRP A 117 -18.51 -3.82 -5.13
C TRP A 117 -19.49 -2.75 -4.70
N LYS A 118 -20.25 -2.26 -5.68
CA LYS A 118 -21.34 -1.29 -5.48
C LYS A 118 -22.69 -1.96 -5.32
N ASP A 119 -22.87 -3.05 -6.07
CA ASP A 119 -24.11 -3.83 -6.17
C ASP A 119 -23.79 -5.28 -5.86
N THR A 120 -24.64 -5.90 -5.04
CA THR A 120 -24.50 -7.26 -4.54
C THR A 120 -24.81 -8.32 -5.59
N ASP A 121 -25.47 -7.93 -6.67
CA ASP A 121 -25.99 -8.85 -7.70
C ASP A 121 -25.01 -9.01 -8.89
N CYS A 122 -23.85 -8.34 -8.86
CA CYS A 122 -22.83 -8.50 -9.88
C CYS A 122 -21.90 -9.67 -9.56
N HIS A 123 -21.95 -10.71 -10.40
CA HIS A 123 -21.03 -11.85 -10.33
C HIS A 123 -19.81 -11.57 -11.20
N PHE A 124 -18.64 -11.47 -10.58
CA PHE A 124 -17.34 -11.46 -11.27
C PHE A 124 -16.70 -12.85 -11.14
N PRO A 125 -15.99 -13.35 -12.19
CA PRO A 125 -15.26 -14.60 -12.09
C PRO A 125 -14.22 -14.54 -10.97
N VAL A 126 -14.21 -15.56 -10.13
CA VAL A 126 -13.24 -15.71 -9.04
C VAL A 126 -11.81 -15.69 -9.58
N ASP A 127 -11.58 -16.26 -10.75
CA ASP A 127 -10.26 -16.30 -11.39
C ASP A 127 -9.72 -14.90 -11.71
N ILE A 128 -10.60 -13.99 -12.15
CA ILE A 128 -10.21 -12.59 -12.40
C ILE A 128 -9.89 -11.92 -11.08
N ILE A 129 -10.79 -12.01 -10.08
CA ILE A 129 -10.60 -11.38 -8.78
C ILE A 129 -9.34 -11.92 -8.08
N GLY A 130 -9.14 -13.23 -8.07
CA GLY A 130 -7.99 -13.87 -7.43
C GLY A 130 -6.66 -13.42 -8.04
N SER A 131 -6.63 -13.19 -9.36
CA SER A 131 -5.43 -12.77 -10.09
C SER A 131 -5.01 -11.31 -9.84
N LEU A 132 -5.89 -10.52 -9.21
CA LEU A 132 -5.65 -9.12 -8.94
C LEU A 132 -4.51 -8.91 -7.93
N ARG A 133 -3.45 -8.23 -8.36
CA ARG A 133 -2.22 -7.98 -7.61
C ARG A 133 -2.20 -6.58 -7.01
N PHE A 134 -1.53 -6.45 -5.87
CA PHE A 134 -1.43 -5.19 -5.11
C PHE A 134 -0.34 -4.24 -5.62
N ASP A 135 0.60 -4.75 -6.44
CA ASP A 135 1.72 -4.00 -7.02
C ASP A 135 1.48 -3.53 -8.47
N THR A 136 0.28 -3.78 -8.99
CA THR A 136 -0.03 -3.69 -10.43
C THR A 136 -1.01 -2.55 -10.71
N ILE A 137 -0.82 -1.82 -11.83
CA ILE A 137 -1.86 -0.98 -12.43
C ILE A 137 -2.64 -1.81 -13.42
N TYR A 138 -3.95 -1.59 -13.36
CA TYR A 138 -4.90 -2.11 -14.31
C TYR A 138 -5.49 -0.99 -15.17
N SER A 139 -5.82 -1.37 -16.39
CA SER A 139 -6.68 -0.64 -17.32
C SER A 139 -7.96 -1.45 -17.53
N PRO A 140 -9.14 -0.82 -17.50
CA PRO A 140 -10.41 -1.44 -17.85
C PRO A 140 -10.37 -2.17 -19.19
N THR A 141 -9.68 -1.60 -20.19
CA THR A 141 -9.70 -2.14 -21.55
C THR A 141 -8.60 -3.18 -21.81
N ARG A 142 -7.54 -3.22 -20.98
CA ARG A 142 -6.32 -4.00 -21.27
C ARG A 142 -5.89 -4.97 -20.18
N GLY A 143 -6.52 -5.00 -19.01
CA GLY A 143 -6.04 -5.82 -17.91
C GLY A 143 -4.86 -5.18 -17.20
N ALA A 144 -3.87 -5.97 -16.82
CA ALA A 144 -2.66 -5.43 -16.18
C ALA A 144 -1.81 -4.71 -17.23
N VAL A 145 -1.36 -3.49 -16.89
CA VAL A 145 -0.58 -2.64 -17.80
C VAL A 145 0.83 -2.34 -17.30
N ALA A 146 1.04 -2.40 -15.98
CA ALA A 146 2.36 -2.19 -15.42
C ALA A 146 2.48 -2.64 -13.96
N ARG A 147 3.71 -2.93 -13.53
CA ARG A 147 4.08 -3.35 -12.18
C ARG A 147 5.18 -2.47 -11.62
N LEU A 148 5.10 -2.14 -10.34
CA LEU A 148 6.18 -1.43 -9.66
C LEU A 148 7.27 -2.44 -9.27
N ALA A 149 8.50 -2.23 -9.76
CA ALA A 149 9.62 -3.13 -9.51
C ALA A 149 10.08 -3.04 -8.05
N GLN A 150 10.10 -4.17 -7.33
CA GLN A 150 10.30 -4.29 -5.88
C GLN A 150 11.67 -3.82 -5.34
N VAL A 151 12.53 -3.21 -6.18
CA VAL A 151 13.98 -3.41 -6.05
C VAL A 151 14.67 -2.54 -4.99
N ASP A 152 14.15 -1.39 -4.57
CA ASP A 152 14.97 -0.49 -3.71
C ASP A 152 14.25 0.17 -2.52
N HIS A 153 12.92 0.14 -2.49
CA HIS A 153 12.14 0.65 -1.37
C HIS A 153 10.94 -0.28 -1.12
N PRO A 154 10.97 -1.12 -0.07
CA PRO A 154 9.82 -1.95 0.22
C PRO A 154 8.70 -1.03 0.70
N TRP A 155 7.78 -0.69 -0.20
CA TRP A 155 6.47 -0.11 0.14
C TRP A 155 5.57 -1.12 0.88
N MET A 156 6.18 -2.14 1.46
CA MET A 156 5.62 -3.39 1.93
C MET A 156 6.59 -3.90 3.01
N PHE A 157 6.29 -3.66 4.28
CA PHE A 157 7.18 -4.02 5.39
C PHE A 157 6.40 -4.50 6.61
N TRP A 158 7.04 -5.32 7.44
CA TRP A 158 6.50 -5.73 8.73
C TRP A 158 6.75 -4.65 9.80
N GLU A 159 5.73 -4.39 10.61
CA GLU A 159 5.74 -3.43 11.72
C GLU A 159 5.25 -4.13 13.00
N THR A 160 5.94 -3.92 14.11
CA THR A 160 5.47 -4.40 15.42
C THR A 160 4.53 -3.37 16.06
N ARG A 161 3.41 -3.86 16.62
CA ARG A 161 2.49 -3.04 17.41
C ARG A 161 2.23 -3.64 18.77
N ALA A 162 2.30 -2.81 19.80
CA ALA A 162 1.77 -3.12 21.13
C ALA A 162 0.91 -1.95 21.63
N GLY A 163 -0.21 -2.25 22.29
CA GLY A 163 -1.09 -1.23 22.87
C GLY A 163 -1.62 -0.18 21.88
N GLY A 164 -1.78 -0.55 20.60
CA GLY A 164 -2.28 0.36 19.55
C GLY A 164 -1.26 1.37 19.01
N SER A 165 -0.01 1.36 19.51
CA SER A 165 1.06 2.23 19.02
C SER A 165 2.05 1.46 18.13
N SER A 166 2.49 2.10 17.04
CA SER A 166 3.63 1.61 16.26
C SER A 166 4.89 1.74 17.11
N ILE A 167 5.64 0.65 17.25
CA ILE A 167 6.90 0.65 17.98
C ILE A 167 8.06 0.89 17.01
N GLY A 168 7.89 0.62 15.70
CA GLY A 168 8.89 0.82 14.65
C GLY A 168 8.94 -0.29 13.59
N ARG A 169 9.79 -0.08 12.58
CA ARG A 169 10.17 -1.08 11.58
C ARG A 169 11.27 -1.95 12.18
N TYR A 170 10.92 -3.15 12.61
CA TYR A 170 11.89 -4.13 13.10
C TYR A 170 11.84 -5.33 12.18
N GLY A 171 12.99 -5.97 11.98
CA GLY A 171 13.15 -7.09 11.08
C GLY A 171 14.26 -6.83 10.07
N THR A 172 15.18 -7.79 9.93
CA THR A 172 16.21 -7.77 8.90
C THR A 172 15.67 -8.51 7.69
N LEU A 173 15.50 -7.81 6.56
CA LEU A 173 15.17 -8.44 5.28
C LEU A 173 16.40 -9.23 4.80
N LEU A 174 16.23 -10.53 4.64
CA LEU A 174 17.26 -11.44 4.15
C LEU A 174 17.22 -11.53 2.63
N ILE A 175 18.35 -11.96 2.05
CA ILE A 175 18.53 -12.06 0.59
C ILE A 175 17.50 -13.02 -0.05
N ASN A 176 17.00 -13.99 0.71
CA ASN A 176 15.98 -14.94 0.26
C ASN A 176 14.53 -14.41 0.38
N GLY A 177 14.35 -13.12 0.70
CA GLY A 177 13.03 -12.49 0.83
C GLY A 177 12.34 -12.72 2.19
N LEU A 178 12.95 -13.50 3.09
CA LEU A 178 12.44 -13.66 4.45
C LEU A 178 12.71 -12.41 5.28
N THR A 179 11.78 -12.08 6.18
CA THR A 179 12.05 -11.08 7.22
C THR A 179 12.34 -11.80 8.53
N CYS A 180 13.55 -11.62 9.06
CA CYS A 180 13.98 -12.24 10.31
C CYS A 180 13.82 -11.27 11.48
N PHE A 181 13.23 -11.77 12.57
CA PHE A 181 13.11 -11.08 13.85
C PHE A 181 13.84 -11.89 14.91
N THR A 182 14.73 -11.24 15.66
CA THR A 182 15.38 -11.85 16.81
C THR A 182 14.52 -11.67 18.06
N LEU A 183 14.26 -12.77 18.74
CA LEU A 183 13.63 -12.81 20.06
C LEU A 183 14.73 -13.08 21.10
N GLU A 184 15.11 -12.07 21.87
CA GLU A 184 16.09 -12.22 22.96
C GLU A 184 15.38 -12.58 24.27
N ALA A 185 15.85 -13.64 24.94
CA ALA A 185 15.44 -14.00 26.29
C ALA A 185 16.45 -13.50 27.35
N GLY A 186 15.94 -13.26 28.56
CA GLY A 186 16.55 -12.67 29.77
C GLY A 186 17.44 -11.40 29.65
N LYS A 187 16.90 -10.18 29.90
CA LYS A 187 17.67 -9.07 30.51
C LYS A 187 16.79 -7.95 31.09
N ASP A 188 17.17 -7.50 32.28
CA ASP A 188 16.45 -6.54 33.14
C ASP A 188 16.32 -5.12 32.52
N ILE A 189 15.20 -4.46 32.75
CA ILE A 189 14.60 -3.42 31.87
C ILE A 189 15.16 -1.98 32.03
N PHE A 190 16.16 -1.73 32.88
CA PHE A 190 16.51 -0.33 33.22
C PHE A 190 17.69 0.33 32.50
N SER A 191 18.35 -0.34 31.54
CA SER A 191 19.64 0.15 31.01
C SER A 191 19.74 0.41 29.50
N HIS A 192 18.74 0.11 28.67
CA HIS A 192 18.84 0.35 27.22
C HIS A 192 17.70 1.21 26.64
N PRO A 193 18.00 2.29 25.91
CA PRO A 193 17.01 3.21 25.34
C PRO A 193 16.49 2.78 23.95
N PHE A 194 16.67 1.53 23.52
CA PHE A 194 16.25 1.04 22.19
C PHE A 194 15.34 -0.19 22.34
N PRO A 195 14.12 -0.22 21.78
CA PRO A 195 13.16 -1.26 22.09
C PRO A 195 13.23 -2.40 21.07
N LEU A 196 14.01 -3.42 21.41
CA LEU A 196 13.49 -4.80 21.34
C LEU A 196 13.34 -5.31 22.76
N THR A 197 12.75 -4.47 23.62
CA THR A 197 12.56 -4.78 25.02
C THR A 197 11.15 -5.34 25.18
N TRP A 198 11.03 -6.66 25.14
CA TRP A 198 10.01 -7.44 25.84
C TRP A 198 8.57 -6.94 25.77
N CYS A 199 7.73 -7.63 25.02
CA CYS A 199 6.35 -7.80 25.50
C CYS A 199 6.41 -8.76 26.68
N LYS A 200 6.40 -8.23 27.91
CA LYS A 200 5.95 -9.01 29.04
C LYS A 200 4.54 -9.50 28.67
N PHE A 201 4.39 -10.78 28.36
CA PHE A 201 3.10 -11.44 28.24
C PHE A 201 2.48 -11.52 29.63
N GLU A 202 2.12 -10.37 30.20
CA GLU A 202 1.22 -10.37 31.34
C GLU A 202 -0.10 -10.92 30.81
N ALA A 203 -0.45 -12.11 31.31
CA ALA A 203 -1.59 -12.93 30.95
C ALA A 203 -2.95 -12.28 31.25
N LYS A 204 -3.04 -10.95 31.25
CA LYS A 204 -4.30 -10.24 31.39
C LYS A 204 -4.76 -9.48 30.16
N GLU A 205 -3.92 -8.99 29.25
CA GLU A 205 -4.47 -8.22 28.10
C GLU A 205 -3.51 -7.89 26.94
N SER A 206 -2.24 -8.32 26.96
CA SER A 206 -1.26 -7.86 25.96
C SER A 206 -1.28 -8.72 24.69
N THR A 207 -2.09 -8.34 23.69
CA THR A 207 -2.00 -8.91 22.34
C THR A 207 -0.77 -8.35 21.61
N PHE A 208 0.16 -9.20 21.21
CA PHE A 208 1.21 -8.86 20.26
C PHE A 208 0.68 -9.06 18.83
N ASN A 209 0.83 -8.03 17.99
CA ASN A 209 0.47 -8.11 16.58
C ASN A 209 1.67 -7.68 15.73
N LEU A 210 2.08 -8.56 14.81
CA LEU A 210 2.95 -8.21 13.69
C LEU A 210 2.04 -7.81 12.54
N GLU A 211 2.12 -6.57 12.11
CA GLU A 211 1.27 -6.09 11.04
C GLU A 211 2.11 -5.82 9.80
N PHE A 212 1.60 -6.30 8.67
CA PHE A 212 2.16 -5.96 7.39
C PHE A 212 1.62 -4.59 6.95
N ARG A 213 2.55 -3.69 6.63
CA ARG A 213 2.26 -2.32 6.22
C ARG A 213 2.54 -2.15 4.75
N PHE A 214 1.53 -1.66 4.04
CA PHE A 214 1.66 -1.13 2.71
C PHE A 214 1.91 0.38 2.80
N GLU A 215 3.11 0.85 2.44
CA GLU A 215 3.47 2.26 2.33
C GLU A 215 2.83 2.86 1.08
N ARG A 216 1.53 3.05 1.22
CA ARG A 216 0.67 3.49 0.15
C ARG A 216 1.10 4.81 -0.48
N ILE A 217 1.63 5.73 0.34
CA ILE A 217 2.01 7.07 -0.14
C ILE A 217 3.15 6.94 -1.15
N ASP A 218 4.17 6.16 -0.83
CA ASP A 218 5.31 5.95 -1.72
C ASP A 218 4.93 5.15 -2.96
N PHE A 219 4.05 4.14 -2.82
CA PHE A 219 3.50 3.42 -3.96
C PHE A 219 2.74 4.35 -4.92
N GLU A 220 1.78 5.13 -4.42
CA GLU A 220 0.97 6.03 -5.26
C GLU A 220 1.86 7.12 -5.91
N ARG A 221 2.85 7.67 -5.18
CA ARG A 221 3.78 8.67 -5.72
C ARG A 221 4.73 8.10 -6.77
N GLY A 222 5.28 6.91 -6.50
CA GLY A 222 6.06 6.14 -7.45
C GLY A 222 5.29 5.96 -8.74
N TRP A 223 3.99 5.74 -8.65
CA TRP A 223 3.15 5.69 -9.83
C TRP A 223 2.93 7.00 -10.54
N LEU A 224 2.47 8.01 -9.81
CA LEU A 224 2.12 9.32 -10.38
C LEU A 224 3.32 9.96 -11.09
N SER A 225 4.54 9.67 -10.62
CA SER A 225 5.78 10.16 -11.24
C SER A 225 6.06 9.60 -12.65
N GLN A 226 5.41 8.51 -13.07
CA GLN A 226 5.66 7.85 -14.36
C GLN A 226 4.40 7.36 -15.10
N VAL A 227 3.21 7.79 -14.67
CA VAL A 227 1.93 7.40 -15.29
C VAL A 227 1.86 7.73 -16.80
N LEU A 228 2.59 8.75 -17.23
CA LEU A 228 2.62 9.19 -18.63
C LEU A 228 3.57 8.37 -19.49
N HIS A 229 4.68 7.89 -18.92
CA HIS A 229 5.58 6.96 -19.57
C HIS A 229 4.79 5.70 -19.97
N LEU A 230 3.96 5.18 -19.05
CA LEU A 230 3.07 4.06 -19.34
C LEU A 230 2.02 4.38 -20.40
N SER A 231 1.33 5.52 -20.26
CA SER A 231 0.25 5.91 -21.17
C SER A 231 0.75 6.00 -22.63
N ASN A 232 1.96 6.52 -22.80
CA ASN A 232 2.63 6.61 -24.09
C ASN A 232 3.09 5.24 -24.61
N ALA A 233 3.71 4.41 -23.76
CA ALA A 233 4.14 3.06 -24.14
C ALA A 233 2.97 2.18 -24.61
N LEU A 234 1.81 2.34 -23.99
CA LEU A 234 0.59 1.59 -24.32
C LEU A 234 -0.16 2.17 -25.54
N LYS A 235 0.31 3.29 -26.11
CA LYS A 235 -0.34 4.00 -27.24
C LYS A 235 -1.82 4.29 -26.97
N LEU A 236 -2.16 4.72 -25.75
CA LEU A 236 -3.55 4.98 -25.40
C LEU A 236 -4.06 6.20 -26.19
N SER A 237 -5.07 5.96 -27.04
CA SER A 237 -5.70 7.01 -27.83
C SER A 237 -6.51 7.93 -26.93
N GLY A 238 -5.96 9.11 -26.63
CA GLY A 238 -6.71 10.26 -26.12
C GLY A 238 -7.31 10.11 -24.71
N ASN A 239 -6.57 10.57 -23.69
CA ASN A 239 -7.04 11.24 -22.47
C ASN A 239 -8.26 10.73 -21.66
N GLU A 240 -8.83 9.54 -21.91
CA GLU A 240 -10.09 9.11 -21.24
C GLU A 240 -9.97 7.81 -20.44
N GLU A 241 -8.91 7.02 -20.64
CA GLU A 241 -8.76 5.77 -19.91
C GLU A 241 -8.44 6.00 -18.43
N ARG A 242 -9.21 5.34 -17.56
CA ARG A 242 -9.01 5.37 -16.11
C ARG A 242 -8.13 4.22 -15.70
N PHE A 243 -6.91 4.53 -15.29
CA PHE A 243 -6.07 3.56 -14.60
C PHE A 243 -6.55 3.36 -13.17
N PHE A 244 -6.39 2.14 -12.66
CA PHE A 244 -6.71 1.83 -11.28
C PHE A 244 -5.71 0.88 -10.63
N THR A 245 -5.68 0.93 -9.31
CA THR A 245 -4.89 0.05 -8.44
C THR A 245 -5.77 -0.51 -7.34
N ILE A 246 -5.22 -1.49 -6.63
CA ILE A 246 -5.90 -2.25 -5.61
C ILE A 246 -5.14 -2.04 -4.31
N GLU A 247 -5.81 -1.45 -3.34
CA GLU A 247 -5.24 -1.29 -2.01
C GLU A 247 -5.36 -2.62 -1.25
N PRO A 248 -4.24 -3.24 -0.83
CA PRO A 248 -4.29 -4.44 -0.04
C PRO A 248 -4.91 -4.15 1.33
N PRO A 249 -5.80 -5.02 1.85
CA PRO A 249 -6.10 -5.00 3.27
C PRO A 249 -4.83 -5.40 4.03
N PRO A 250 -4.44 -4.73 5.13
CA PRO A 250 -3.18 -5.02 5.81
C PRO A 250 -3.24 -6.41 6.48
N PRO A 251 -2.48 -7.43 6.00
CA PRO A 251 -2.41 -8.71 6.69
C PRO A 251 -1.61 -8.54 8.00
N GLY A 252 -1.82 -9.41 8.98
CA GLY A 252 -1.08 -9.37 10.23
C GLY A 252 -1.10 -10.70 10.98
N LEU A 253 -0.01 -11.03 11.65
CA LEU A 253 0.09 -12.19 12.53
C LEU A 253 -0.26 -11.76 13.95
N ARG A 254 -1.20 -12.49 14.56
CA ARG A 254 -1.61 -12.31 15.95
C ARG A 254 -1.26 -13.55 16.73
N ILE A 255 -0.80 -13.38 17.96
CA ILE A 255 -0.68 -14.51 18.89
C ILE A 255 -2.05 -15.08 19.23
N SER A 256 -2.25 -16.36 18.97
CA SER A 256 -3.40 -17.10 19.45
C SER A 256 -3.12 -17.62 20.85
N GLN A 257 -3.93 -17.22 21.83
CA GLN A 257 -3.97 -17.94 23.10
C GLN A 257 -4.78 -19.21 22.87
N THR A 258 -4.12 -20.31 22.54
CA THR A 258 -4.80 -21.60 22.50
C THR A 258 -5.35 -21.92 23.89
N SER A 259 -6.64 -22.29 23.95
CA SER A 259 -7.40 -22.55 25.18
C SER A 259 -6.94 -23.78 25.97
N ARG A 260 -5.78 -24.37 25.64
CA ARG A 260 -5.11 -25.29 26.55
C ARG A 260 -4.70 -24.42 27.73
N GLN A 261 -5.16 -24.77 28.94
CA GLN A 261 -4.72 -24.12 30.17
C GLN A 261 -3.19 -24.11 30.18
N TYR A 262 -2.62 -22.99 29.74
CA TYR A 262 -1.20 -22.85 29.49
C TYR A 262 -0.59 -22.52 30.84
N ASP A 263 -0.16 -23.55 31.57
CA ASP A 263 0.75 -23.40 32.71
C ASP A 263 2.16 -22.95 32.24
N GLY A 264 2.35 -22.81 30.92
CA GLY A 264 3.61 -22.49 30.24
C GLY A 264 4.17 -21.09 30.48
N LEU A 265 3.51 -20.23 31.27
CA LEU A 265 4.22 -19.14 31.96
C LEU A 265 5.43 -19.72 32.73
N GLY A 266 5.26 -20.87 33.40
CA GLY A 266 6.33 -21.56 34.10
C GLY A 266 7.48 -22.06 33.22
N ALA A 267 7.25 -22.35 31.93
CA ALA A 267 8.29 -22.74 30.98
C ALA A 267 8.99 -21.53 30.36
N PHE A 268 8.24 -20.47 30.06
CA PHE A 268 8.79 -19.19 29.61
C PHE A 268 9.66 -18.54 30.72
N PHE A 269 9.32 -18.73 32.00
CA PHE A 269 10.16 -18.31 33.11
C PHE A 269 11.42 -19.18 33.29
N ARG A 270 11.47 -20.43 32.80
CA ARG A 270 12.70 -21.25 32.81
C ARG A 270 13.76 -20.73 31.84
N LEU A 271 13.38 -20.02 30.77
CA LEU A 271 14.31 -19.31 29.88
C LEU A 271 15.14 -18.26 30.63
N CYS A 272 14.57 -17.65 31.67
CA CYS A 272 15.25 -16.64 32.49
C CYS A 272 16.23 -17.24 33.51
N ASP A 273 16.17 -18.55 33.76
CA ASP A 273 17.05 -19.26 34.71
C ASP A 273 18.35 -19.79 34.06
N ALA A 274 18.43 -19.78 32.73
CA ALA A 274 19.66 -20.09 32.00
C ALA A 274 20.63 -18.89 32.02
N LYS A 275 21.92 -19.14 32.25
CA LYS A 275 22.95 -18.08 32.29
C LYS A 275 23.00 -17.24 31.00
N GLU A 276 22.70 -17.87 29.85
CA GLU A 276 22.48 -17.25 28.54
C GLU A 276 21.52 -18.17 27.76
N PRO A 277 20.21 -17.85 27.67
CA PRO A 277 19.29 -18.62 26.82
C PRO A 277 19.66 -18.45 25.33
N PRO A 278 19.47 -19.47 24.48
CA PRO A 278 19.72 -19.33 23.06
C PRO A 278 18.76 -18.32 22.44
N LEU A 279 19.25 -17.62 21.41
CA LEU A 279 18.43 -16.71 20.61
C LEU A 279 17.46 -17.52 19.76
N ILE A 280 16.21 -17.05 19.73
CA ILE A 280 15.15 -17.66 18.93
C ILE A 280 14.76 -16.64 17.87
N TYR A 281 14.70 -17.10 16.63
CA TYR A 281 14.45 -16.26 15.47
C TYR A 281 13.09 -16.60 14.87
N LEU A 282 12.29 -15.57 14.59
CA LEU A 282 11.05 -15.67 13.83
C LEU A 282 11.33 -15.24 12.40
N PHE A 283 11.11 -16.15 11.46
CA PHE A 283 11.19 -15.89 10.04
C PHE A 283 9.81 -15.74 9.46
N LEU A 284 9.56 -14.62 8.80
CA LEU A 284 8.31 -14.35 8.10
C LEU A 284 8.53 -14.53 6.60
N TYR A 285 7.62 -15.28 5.96
CA TYR A 285 7.56 -15.33 4.51
C TYR A 285 7.09 -13.99 3.94
N PRO A 286 7.36 -13.72 2.65
CA PRO A 286 6.81 -12.56 1.98
C PRO A 286 5.28 -12.48 2.15
N PRO A 287 4.73 -11.27 2.30
CA PRO A 287 3.29 -11.05 2.32
C PRO A 287 2.62 -11.55 1.02
N PRO A 288 1.31 -11.83 1.05
CA PRO A 288 0.56 -12.07 -0.18
C PRO A 288 0.59 -10.84 -1.09
N MET A 289 0.80 -11.07 -2.39
CA MET A 289 0.90 -10.05 -3.44
C MET A 289 -0.36 -9.95 -4.31
N CYS A 290 -1.28 -10.92 -4.20
CA CYS A 290 -2.58 -10.90 -4.86
C CYS A 290 -3.71 -11.36 -3.94
N ILE A 291 -4.95 -11.24 -4.43
CA ILE A 291 -6.15 -11.58 -3.67
C ILE A 291 -6.25 -13.08 -3.37
N SER A 292 -5.87 -13.96 -4.30
CA SER A 292 -5.89 -15.41 -4.06
C SER A 292 -4.84 -15.85 -3.04
N GLU A 293 -3.61 -15.32 -3.14
CA GLU A 293 -2.57 -15.55 -2.14
C GLU A 293 -3.02 -15.06 -0.77
N LEU A 294 -3.67 -13.91 -0.69
CA LEU A 294 -4.21 -13.39 0.58
C LEU A 294 -5.28 -14.31 1.16
N LYS A 295 -6.14 -14.89 0.32
CA LYS A 295 -7.14 -15.87 0.78
C LYS A 295 -6.46 -17.08 1.40
N HIS A 296 -5.56 -17.72 0.66
CA HIS A 296 -4.80 -18.87 1.16
C HIS A 296 -3.99 -18.54 2.42
N TRP A 297 -3.48 -17.31 2.52
CA TRP A 297 -2.76 -16.83 3.70
C TRP A 297 -3.67 -16.74 4.93
N LEU A 298 -4.91 -16.25 4.76
CA LEU A 298 -5.90 -16.13 5.82
C LEU A 298 -6.52 -17.48 6.21
N ASP A 299 -6.70 -18.37 5.24
CA ASP A 299 -7.23 -19.72 5.45
C ASP A 299 -6.19 -20.67 6.08
N GLY A 300 -4.90 -20.27 6.09
CA GLY A 300 -3.80 -21.06 6.63
C GLY A 300 -3.25 -22.11 5.66
N ASP A 301 -3.61 -22.03 4.38
CA ASP A 301 -3.19 -22.98 3.34
C ASP A 301 -1.73 -22.78 2.91
N ILE A 302 -1.19 -21.56 3.09
CA ILE A 302 0.22 -21.27 2.80
C ILE A 302 1.00 -20.94 4.08
N PRO A 303 2.28 -21.35 4.17
CA PRO A 303 3.14 -21.00 5.30
C PRO A 303 3.30 -19.50 5.43
N THR A 304 3.12 -18.98 6.65
CA THR A 304 3.20 -17.54 6.92
C THR A 304 4.45 -17.17 7.71
N HIS A 305 4.93 -18.11 8.53
CA HIS A 305 6.13 -17.95 9.33
C HIS A 305 6.69 -19.31 9.76
N PHE A 306 7.89 -19.29 10.30
CA PHE A 306 8.47 -20.39 11.07
C PHE A 306 9.44 -19.86 12.12
N TRP A 307 9.74 -20.68 13.12
CA TRP A 307 10.72 -20.37 14.15
C TRP A 307 12.00 -21.17 13.93
N SER A 308 13.14 -20.58 14.30
CA SER A 308 14.44 -21.21 14.20
C SER A 308 15.35 -20.83 15.37
N LEU A 309 16.29 -21.72 15.68
CA LEU A 309 17.46 -21.40 16.51
C LEU A 309 18.65 -20.92 15.67
N ASP A 310 18.56 -21.05 14.34
CA ASP A 310 19.56 -20.60 13.38
C ASP A 310 19.23 -19.19 12.88
N GLU A 311 20.21 -18.28 13.05
CA GLU A 311 20.11 -16.89 12.59
C GLU A 311 19.92 -16.76 11.06
N THR A 312 20.30 -17.80 10.31
CA THR A 312 20.19 -17.80 8.84
C THR A 312 18.86 -18.36 8.34
N GLY A 313 18.08 -19.02 9.20
CA GLY A 313 16.75 -19.58 8.87
C GLY A 313 16.82 -20.80 7.95
N GLN A 314 17.93 -21.53 7.94
CA GLN A 314 18.06 -22.77 7.15
C GLN A 314 17.39 -23.96 7.82
N SER A 315 17.17 -23.90 9.13
CA SER A 315 16.44 -24.91 9.90
C SER A 315 15.16 -24.35 10.49
N GLN A 316 14.11 -25.17 10.51
CA GLN A 316 12.86 -24.87 11.19
C GLN A 316 12.77 -25.73 12.46
N MET A 317 12.34 -25.12 13.56
CA MET A 317 12.03 -25.85 14.79
C MET A 317 10.83 -26.77 14.57
N SER A 318 10.95 -28.00 15.06
CA SER A 318 9.87 -28.99 15.14
C SER A 318 8.81 -28.59 16.17
N GLU A 319 7.60 -29.18 16.09
CA GLU A 319 6.54 -28.93 17.08
C GLU A 319 6.97 -29.28 18.52
N ASP A 320 7.73 -30.36 18.70
CA ASP A 320 8.27 -30.77 20.00
C ASP A 320 9.24 -29.71 20.55
N GLU A 321 10.09 -29.13 19.71
CA GLU A 321 10.97 -28.02 20.10
C GLU A 321 10.14 -26.78 20.42
N LEU A 322 9.14 -26.42 19.60
CA LEU A 322 8.26 -25.29 19.89
C LEU A 322 7.58 -25.43 21.26
N GLU A 323 7.11 -26.64 21.60
CA GLU A 323 6.50 -26.96 22.89
C GLU A 323 7.52 -26.92 24.03
N GLU A 324 8.71 -27.50 23.85
CA GLU A 324 9.81 -27.47 24.84
C GLU A 324 10.23 -26.03 25.18
N TRP A 325 10.34 -25.18 24.15
CA TRP A 325 10.73 -23.78 24.25
C TRP A 325 9.56 -22.85 24.62
N GLY A 326 8.34 -23.37 24.71
CA GLY A 326 7.14 -22.61 25.07
C GLY A 326 6.79 -21.50 24.07
N ILE A 327 7.09 -21.71 22.79
CA ILE A 327 6.87 -20.72 21.72
C ILE A 327 5.38 -20.53 21.45
N PRO A 328 4.88 -19.29 21.42
CA PRO A 328 3.48 -19.03 21.15
C PRO A 328 3.12 -19.33 19.69
N GLU A 329 1.91 -19.85 19.49
CA GLU A 329 1.33 -20.01 18.16
C GLU A 329 0.90 -18.64 17.58
N LEU A 330 1.34 -18.34 16.36
CA LEU A 330 0.92 -17.17 15.62
C LEU A 330 -0.13 -17.58 14.58
N VAL A 331 -1.24 -16.86 14.57
CA VAL A 331 -2.34 -17.07 13.63
C VAL A 331 -2.42 -15.88 12.67
N SER A 332 -2.51 -16.23 11.39
CA SER A 332 -2.78 -15.32 10.30
C SER A 332 -4.13 -14.63 10.49
N CYS A 333 -4.16 -13.30 10.42
CA CYS A 333 -5.39 -12.54 10.49
C CYS A 333 -5.30 -11.25 9.69
N LEU A 334 -6.43 -10.56 9.52
CA LEU A 334 -6.43 -9.16 9.12
C LEU A 334 -6.12 -8.29 10.32
N SER A 335 -5.31 -7.24 10.13
CA SER A 335 -4.91 -6.34 11.22
C SER A 335 -6.12 -5.81 12.02
N PRO A 336 -6.13 -5.97 13.35
CA PRO A 336 -7.24 -5.58 14.21
C PRO A 336 -7.19 -4.14 14.73
N THR A 337 -6.07 -3.42 14.59
CA THR A 337 -5.91 -2.06 15.15
C THR A 337 -6.70 -0.97 14.39
N LEU A 338 -7.65 -1.37 13.57
CA LEU A 338 -8.60 -0.53 12.82
C LEU A 338 -10.06 -0.94 13.09
N GLN A 339 -10.31 -1.69 14.16
CA GLN A 339 -11.63 -2.22 14.58
C GLN A 339 -12.68 -1.16 15.00
N HIS A 340 -12.43 0.13 14.79
CA HIS A 340 -13.52 1.12 14.83
C HIS A 340 -14.19 1.19 13.44
N ASP A 341 -15.28 0.43 13.31
CA ASP A 341 -16.35 0.47 12.29
C ASP A 341 -15.98 0.35 10.80
N SER A 342 -14.73 0.05 10.46
CA SER A 342 -14.41 -0.47 9.14
C SER A 342 -13.14 -1.31 9.18
N VAL A 343 -13.31 -2.64 9.16
CA VAL A 343 -12.28 -3.52 8.59
C VAL A 343 -11.85 -2.83 7.30
N LYS A 344 -10.56 -2.48 7.14
CA LYS A 344 -10.08 -1.87 5.89
C LYS A 344 -10.14 -2.96 4.83
N LEU A 345 -11.32 -3.09 4.24
CA LEU A 345 -11.59 -3.91 3.09
C LEU A 345 -10.68 -3.43 1.95
N ALA A 346 -10.30 -4.35 1.06
CA ALA A 346 -9.62 -3.96 -0.16
C ALA A 346 -10.44 -2.90 -0.88
N SER A 347 -9.77 -1.89 -1.44
CA SER A 347 -10.45 -0.82 -2.16
C SER A 347 -9.79 -0.58 -3.50
N LEU A 348 -10.62 -0.30 -4.51
CA LEU A 348 -10.14 0.13 -5.80
C LEU A 348 -10.08 1.65 -5.83
N ARG A 349 -9.01 2.15 -6.44
CA ARG A 349 -8.87 3.59 -6.65
C ARG A 349 -8.50 3.88 -8.08
N SER A 350 -9.12 4.90 -8.67
CA SER A 350 -8.78 5.36 -10.02
C SER A 350 -8.18 6.75 -9.99
N LEU A 351 -7.29 6.99 -10.95
CA LEU A 351 -6.78 8.32 -11.24
C LEU A 351 -7.64 9.00 -12.31
N PRO A 352 -8.24 10.18 -12.04
CA PRO A 352 -9.00 10.89 -13.05
C PRO A 352 -8.11 11.37 -14.21
N PRO A 353 -8.57 11.30 -15.49
CA PRO A 353 -7.70 11.60 -16.62
C PRO A 353 -7.16 13.04 -16.68
N HIS A 354 -7.91 14.00 -16.14
CA HIS A 354 -7.47 15.41 -16.07
C HIS A 354 -6.26 15.59 -15.15
N ILE A 355 -6.06 14.71 -14.16
CA ILE A 355 -4.89 14.71 -13.28
C ILE A 355 -3.64 14.24 -14.04
N CYS A 356 -3.78 13.20 -14.88
CA CYS A 356 -2.69 12.78 -15.78
C CYS A 356 -2.25 13.93 -16.68
N LYS A 357 -3.20 14.72 -17.20
CA LYS A 357 -2.88 15.92 -17.99
C LYS A 357 -2.13 16.97 -17.17
N ALA A 358 -2.59 17.28 -15.95
CA ALA A 358 -1.91 18.25 -15.08
C ALA A 358 -0.47 17.81 -14.75
N LEU A 359 -0.26 16.52 -14.46
CA LEU A 359 1.08 15.96 -14.22
C LEU A 359 1.97 16.06 -15.46
N ARG A 360 1.40 15.89 -16.67
CA ARG A 360 2.13 16.04 -17.94
C ARG A 360 2.65 17.46 -18.08
N ASP A 361 1.76 18.42 -17.91
CA ASP A 361 2.10 19.83 -18.06
C ASP A 361 3.16 20.22 -17.01
N TRP A 362 3.04 19.74 -15.78
CA TRP A 362 4.05 19.92 -14.74
C TRP A 362 5.42 19.36 -15.14
N GLN A 363 5.50 18.09 -15.56
CA GLN A 363 6.76 17.45 -15.95
C GLN A 363 7.45 18.17 -17.11
N ILE A 364 6.68 18.56 -18.14
CA ILE A 364 7.19 19.31 -19.29
C ILE A 364 7.79 20.65 -18.84
N VAL A 365 7.08 21.37 -17.98
CA VAL A 365 7.52 22.67 -17.48
C VAL A 365 8.77 22.54 -16.59
N GLN A 366 8.93 21.42 -15.89
CA GLN A 366 10.16 21.08 -15.15
C GLN A 366 11.32 20.64 -16.08
N GLY A 367 11.06 20.43 -17.37
CA GLY A 367 12.05 20.02 -18.36
C GLY A 367 12.27 18.52 -18.45
N TYR A 368 11.37 17.70 -17.90
CA TYR A 368 11.39 16.26 -18.06
C TYR A 368 10.57 15.84 -19.28
N ASP A 369 11.01 14.78 -19.96
CA ASP A 369 10.23 14.12 -21.00
C ASP A 369 9.20 13.18 -20.34
N PRO A 370 7.88 13.44 -20.45
CA PRO A 370 6.87 12.58 -19.84
C PRO A 370 6.81 11.17 -20.43
N SER A 371 7.51 10.90 -21.53
CA SER A 371 7.62 9.57 -22.14
C SER A 371 8.72 8.70 -21.51
N THR A 372 9.51 9.22 -20.57
CA THR A 372 10.56 8.46 -19.88
C THR A 372 10.30 8.35 -18.38
N ALA A 373 11.02 7.44 -17.71
CA ALA A 373 10.99 7.29 -16.26
C ALA A 373 11.94 8.26 -15.53
N ASP A 374 12.48 9.29 -16.20
CA ASP A 374 13.52 10.15 -15.61
C ASP A 374 12.98 11.00 -14.46
N TYR A 375 11.73 11.45 -14.54
CA TYR A 375 11.08 12.15 -13.43
C TYR A 375 10.92 11.24 -12.20
N ALA A 376 10.53 9.98 -12.40
CA ALA A 376 10.45 9.00 -11.32
C ALA A 376 11.81 8.79 -10.64
N ARG A 377 12.88 8.60 -11.43
CA ARG A 377 14.25 8.46 -10.91
C ARG A 377 14.70 9.70 -10.14
N TYR A 378 14.40 10.89 -10.64
CA TYR A 378 14.66 12.15 -9.95
C TYR A 378 13.96 12.21 -8.58
N MET A 379 12.73 11.71 -8.51
CA MET A 379 11.96 11.64 -7.27
C MET A 379 12.43 10.50 -6.33
N GLY A 380 13.31 9.62 -6.78
CA GLY A 380 13.84 8.49 -6.02
C GLY A 380 13.06 7.18 -6.20
N TYR A 381 12.22 7.08 -7.22
CA TYR A 381 11.42 5.91 -7.53
C TYR A 381 12.01 5.10 -8.68
N SER A 382 11.94 3.77 -8.56
CA SER A 382 12.34 2.86 -9.63
C SER A 382 11.36 2.92 -10.80
N ALA A 383 11.87 2.68 -12.00
CA ALA A 383 11.04 2.59 -13.20
C ALA A 383 10.13 1.37 -13.11
N CYS A 384 8.87 1.53 -13.49
CA CYS A 384 7.93 0.43 -13.54
C CYS A 384 8.21 -0.50 -14.71
N GLU A 385 7.92 -1.77 -14.48
CA GLU A 385 7.86 -2.78 -15.52
C GLU A 385 6.54 -2.65 -16.27
N ILE A 386 6.59 -2.51 -17.59
CA ILE A 386 5.38 -2.50 -18.42
C ILE A 386 4.99 -3.96 -18.69
N VAL A 387 3.82 -4.36 -18.21
CA VAL A 387 3.28 -5.71 -18.39
C VAL A 387 1.99 -5.54 -19.17
N ASN A 388 1.87 -6.08 -20.38
CA ASN A 388 0.67 -5.89 -21.21
C ASN A 388 -0.12 -7.20 -21.23
N GLU A 389 -0.76 -7.50 -20.09
CA GLU A 389 -1.44 -8.77 -19.85
C GLU A 389 -2.97 -8.56 -19.89
N PRO A 390 -3.65 -9.07 -20.93
CA PRO A 390 -5.09 -8.88 -21.12
C PRO A 390 -5.89 -9.51 -19.97
N TRP A 391 -7.14 -9.06 -19.80
CA TRP A 391 -8.05 -9.71 -18.87
C TRP A 391 -8.22 -11.21 -19.22
N PRO A 392 -8.32 -12.09 -18.22
CA PRO A 392 -8.69 -13.49 -18.44
C PRO A 392 -9.97 -13.57 -19.29
N GLY A 393 -9.92 -14.34 -20.40
CA GLY A 393 -11.00 -14.45 -21.38
C GLY A 393 -10.86 -13.60 -22.65
N GLN A 394 -10.13 -12.47 -22.63
CA GLN A 394 -9.86 -11.69 -23.86
C GLN A 394 -8.73 -12.30 -24.72
N ALA A 395 -7.78 -12.99 -24.08
CA ALA A 395 -6.71 -13.70 -24.77
C ALA A 395 -7.26 -14.81 -25.70
N GLU A 396 -8.23 -15.59 -25.22
CA GLU A 396 -8.83 -16.69 -25.98
C GLU A 396 -9.64 -16.22 -27.19
N ALA A 397 -10.28 -15.05 -27.11
CA ALA A 397 -11.02 -14.47 -28.24
C ALA A 397 -10.07 -13.94 -29.34
N SER A 398 -8.92 -13.39 -28.94
CA SER A 398 -7.90 -12.90 -29.89
C SER A 398 -7.20 -14.04 -30.63
N GLU A 399 -6.98 -15.18 -29.97
CA GLU A 399 -6.41 -16.38 -30.60
C GLU A 399 -7.40 -17.05 -31.57
N ARG A 400 -8.71 -17.07 -31.27
CA ARG A 400 -9.72 -17.62 -32.17
C ARG A 400 -9.91 -16.81 -33.44
N HIS A 401 -9.90 -15.47 -33.36
CA HIS A 401 -9.98 -14.63 -34.56
C HIS A 401 -8.72 -14.70 -35.43
N GLN A 402 -7.53 -14.88 -34.84
CA GLN A 402 -6.31 -15.12 -35.62
C GLN A 402 -6.30 -16.49 -36.33
N ALA A 403 -6.99 -17.49 -35.77
CA ALA A 403 -7.15 -18.80 -36.40
C ALA A 403 -8.20 -18.81 -37.52
N GLU A 404 -9.25 -17.97 -37.43
CA GLU A 404 -10.29 -17.85 -38.47
C GLU A 404 -9.86 -17.00 -39.68
N ASP A 405 -8.98 -16.01 -39.49
CA ASP A 405 -8.42 -15.19 -40.60
C ASP A 405 -7.28 -15.90 -41.37
N GLN A 406 -6.83 -17.07 -40.91
CA GLN A 406 -5.83 -17.92 -41.59
C GLN A 406 -6.44 -19.18 -42.24
N GLY A 407 -7.77 -19.31 -42.23
CA GLY A 407 -8.53 -20.45 -42.77
C GLY A 407 -8.99 -20.30 -44.21
#